data_AF-Q938E9-F1
#
_entry.id   AF-Q938E9-F1
#
_cell.length_a   1.000
_cell.length_b   1.000
_cell.length_c   1.000
_cell.angle_alpha   90.00
_cell.angle_beta   90.00
_cell.angle_gamma   90.00
#
_symmetry.space_group_name_H-M   'P 1'
#
loop_
_entity.id
_entity.type
_entity.pdbx_description
1 polymer ?
#
loop_
_entity_poly.entity_id
_entity_poly.type
_entity_poly.pdbx_seq_one_letter_code
_entity_poly.pdbx_strand_id
1 'polypeptide(L)'
;MKKILLRLMFLAMLVALLPVHVAQACSAFIVGKDLTADGSTLFGRTEDYPYAPDGGRHNQNYVVVPAKTYKDGDKIEDESNGFTYPHLANEMKYTAVYDSDRDNGSNG
;
A
#
# COMPACT_ATOMS: atom_id res chain seq x y z
N MET A 1 -20.43 -32.80 -30.71
CA MET A 1 -20.85 -31.69 -29.82
C MET A 1 -20.19 -31.76 -28.43
N LYS A 2 -20.38 -32.83 -27.64
CA LYS A 2 -19.78 -32.95 -26.27
C LYS A 2 -18.25 -32.78 -26.21
N LYS A 3 -17.50 -33.32 -27.17
CA LYS A 3 -16.02 -33.18 -27.23
C LYS A 3 -15.54 -31.76 -27.52
N ILE A 4 -16.34 -30.99 -28.29
CA ILE A 4 -16.04 -29.60 -28.61
C ILE A 4 -16.34 -28.73 -27.39
N LEU A 5 -17.47 -28.98 -26.72
CA LEU A 5 -17.83 -28.31 -25.47
C LEU A 5 -16.77 -28.52 -24.38
N LEU A 6 -16.28 -29.76 -24.21
CA LEU A 6 -15.23 -30.06 -23.22
C LEU A 6 -13.92 -29.31 -23.52
N ARG A 7 -13.52 -29.20 -24.80
CA ARG A 7 -12.34 -28.44 -25.21
C ARG A 7 -12.50 -26.94 -24.98
N LEU A 8 -13.69 -26.40 -25.22
CA LEU A 8 -14.01 -24.99 -24.95
C LEU A 8 -13.99 -24.68 -23.45
N MET A 9 -14.51 -25.58 -22.61
CA MET A 9 -14.44 -25.43 -21.16
C MET A 9 -13.00 -25.47 -20.64
N PHE A 10 -12.17 -26.37 -21.18
CA PHE A 10 -10.75 -26.43 -20.85
C PHE A 10 -10.01 -25.16 -21.26
N LEU A 11 -10.30 -24.62 -22.44
CA LEU A 11 -9.70 -23.38 -22.92
C LEU A 11 -10.11 -22.18 -22.05
N ALA A 12 -11.39 -22.09 -21.68
CA ALA A 12 -11.88 -21.06 -20.78
C ALA A 12 -11.21 -21.14 -19.40
N MET A 13 -11.03 -22.35 -18.86
CA MET A 13 -10.33 -22.56 -17.59
C MET A 13 -8.84 -22.17 -17.70
N LEU A 14 -8.19 -22.44 -18.83
CA LEU A 14 -6.79 -22.05 -19.07
C LEU A 14 -6.62 -20.53 -19.16
N VAL A 15 -7.57 -19.84 -19.82
CA VAL A 15 -7.58 -18.37 -19.92
C VAL A 15 -7.86 -17.74 -18.55
N ALA A 16 -8.75 -18.34 -17.74
CA ALA A 16 -9.01 -17.89 -16.37
C ALA A 16 -7.81 -18.10 -15.41
N LEU A 17 -6.88 -19.00 -15.76
CA LEU A 17 -5.63 -19.21 -15.04
C LEU A 17 -4.52 -18.25 -15.47
N LEU A 18 -4.72 -17.41 -16.50
CA LEU A 18 -3.77 -16.34 -16.81
C LEU A 18 -3.84 -15.33 -15.66
N PRO A 19 -2.78 -15.19 -14.86
CA PRO A 19 -2.84 -14.27 -13.76
C PRO A 19 -2.87 -12.84 -14.29
N VAL A 20 -3.96 -12.13 -14.01
CA VAL A 20 -3.95 -10.67 -13.97
C VAL A 20 -3.42 -10.26 -12.59
N HIS A 21 -2.17 -10.63 -12.29
CA HIS A 21 -1.52 -10.04 -11.14
C HIS A 21 -1.28 -8.58 -11.50
N VAL A 22 -2.11 -7.68 -10.97
CA VAL A 22 -1.67 -6.30 -10.73
C VAL A 22 -0.48 -6.42 -9.81
N ALA A 23 0.72 -6.50 -10.38
CA ALA A 23 1.93 -6.61 -9.62
C ALA A 23 2.05 -5.32 -8.81
N GLN A 24 1.86 -5.42 -7.50
CA GLN A 24 2.28 -4.37 -6.57
C GLN A 24 3.80 -4.27 -6.70
N ALA A 25 4.26 -3.31 -7.51
CA ALA A 25 5.62 -3.27 -8.04
C ALA A 25 6.66 -2.72 -7.05
N CYS A 26 6.22 -2.29 -5.86
CA CYS A 26 7.07 -1.69 -4.84
C CYS A 26 8.29 -2.56 -4.55
N SER A 27 9.47 -1.98 -4.71
CA SER A 27 10.76 -2.57 -4.36
C SER A 27 11.27 -1.92 -3.09
N ALA A 28 11.78 -2.73 -2.16
CA ALA A 28 12.31 -2.26 -0.89
C ALA A 28 13.79 -2.61 -0.73
N PHE A 29 14.52 -1.78 0.01
CA PHE A 29 15.88 -2.06 0.44
C PHE A 29 16.06 -1.75 1.92
N ILE A 30 17.00 -2.46 2.54
CA ILE A 30 17.47 -2.21 3.90
C ILE A 30 18.99 -2.37 3.87
N VAL A 31 19.71 -1.38 4.38
CA VAL A 31 21.17 -1.38 4.53
C VAL A 31 21.50 -1.20 6.00
N GLY A 32 22.12 -2.22 6.60
CA GLY A 32 22.56 -2.17 7.99
C GLY A 32 23.72 -1.19 8.19
N LYS A 33 23.83 -0.64 9.40
CA LYS A 33 24.88 0.33 9.77
C LYS A 33 26.32 -0.09 9.44
N ASP A 34 26.62 -1.39 9.49
CA ASP A 34 27.98 -1.89 9.22
C ASP A 34 28.27 -1.98 7.71
N LEU A 35 27.28 -1.67 6.86
CA LEU A 35 27.37 -1.67 5.40
C LEU A 35 27.33 -0.26 4.79
N THR A 36 27.07 0.78 5.59
CA THR A 36 27.09 2.19 5.14
C THR A 36 28.41 2.86 5.52
N ALA A 37 28.82 3.85 4.73
CA ALA A 37 30.10 4.54 4.95
C ALA A 37 30.13 5.39 6.24
N ASP A 38 28.97 5.84 6.71
CA ASP A 38 28.82 6.74 7.86
C ASP A 38 28.22 6.06 9.10
N GLY A 39 27.97 4.74 9.04
CA GLY A 39 27.36 4.00 10.15
C GLY A 39 25.85 4.23 10.31
N SER A 40 25.18 4.90 9.37
CA SER A 40 23.72 5.04 9.37
C SER A 40 23.02 3.74 8.93
N THR A 41 21.80 3.50 9.43
CA THR A 41 20.91 2.48 8.86
C THR A 41 20.03 3.13 7.81
N LEU A 42 19.98 2.57 6.61
CA LEU A 42 19.14 3.06 5.53
C LEU A 42 18.02 2.06 5.23
N PHE A 43 16.83 2.55 5.01
CA PHE A 43 15.71 1.76 4.50
C PHE A 43 14.90 2.62 3.55
N GLY A 44 14.30 2.00 2.55
CA GLY A 44 13.48 2.71 1.58
C GLY A 44 12.63 1.75 0.77
N ARG A 45 11.59 2.30 0.16
CA ARG A 45 10.64 1.59 -0.71
C ARG A 45 10.25 2.48 -1.88
N THR A 46 10.18 1.96 -3.10
CA THR A 46 9.52 2.64 -4.21
C THR A 46 8.00 2.61 -3.99
N GLU A 47 7.31 3.71 -4.26
CA GLU A 47 5.86 3.68 -4.42
C GLU A 47 5.51 3.74 -5.90
N ASP A 48 4.95 2.65 -6.41
CA ASP A 48 4.75 2.42 -7.85
C ASP A 48 3.25 2.45 -8.21
N TYR A 49 2.54 3.43 -7.65
CA TYR A 49 1.11 3.70 -7.83
C TYR A 49 0.88 5.04 -8.55
N PRO A 50 -0.18 5.20 -9.38
CA PRO A 50 -1.13 4.18 -9.80
C PRO A 50 -0.55 3.20 -10.83
N TYR A 51 -1.06 1.98 -10.79
CA TYR A 51 -0.71 0.94 -11.74
C TYR A 51 -1.14 1.33 -13.16
N ALA A 52 -0.56 0.68 -14.17
CA ALA A 52 -1.01 0.84 -15.55
C ALA A 52 -2.55 0.63 -15.63
N PRO A 53 -3.28 1.48 -16.38
CA PRO A 53 -2.81 2.39 -17.43
C PRO A 53 -2.50 3.83 -16.98
N ASP A 54 -2.68 4.17 -15.71
CA ASP A 54 -2.68 5.57 -15.24
C ASP A 54 -1.28 6.22 -15.16
N GLY A 55 -0.25 5.46 -15.55
CA GLY A 55 1.05 6.00 -15.96
C GLY A 55 1.96 6.48 -14.82
N GLY A 56 1.71 6.02 -13.58
CA GLY A 56 2.55 6.30 -12.41
C GLY A 56 2.58 7.78 -12.00
N ARG A 57 1.62 8.59 -12.47
CA ARG A 57 1.49 9.99 -12.10
C ARG A 57 0.60 10.11 -10.88
N HIS A 58 1.22 10.04 -9.71
CA HIS A 58 0.56 10.30 -8.44
C HIS A 58 1.29 11.38 -7.66
N ASN A 59 0.55 12.35 -7.15
CA ASN A 59 1.14 13.35 -6.28
C ASN A 59 1.28 12.76 -4.88
N GLN A 60 2.43 13.01 -4.26
CA GLN A 60 2.74 12.58 -2.90
C GLN A 60 2.91 13.80 -2.00
N ASN A 61 2.37 13.72 -0.79
CA ASN A 61 2.41 14.76 0.22
C ASN A 61 3.35 14.35 1.36
N TYR A 62 4.42 15.12 1.58
CA TYR A 62 5.24 14.97 2.78
C TYR A 62 4.62 15.74 3.94
N VAL A 63 4.19 15.03 4.98
CA VAL A 63 3.46 15.59 6.12
C VAL A 63 4.16 15.28 7.42
N VAL A 64 4.25 16.29 8.29
CA VAL A 64 4.64 16.11 9.69
C VAL A 64 3.38 15.97 10.52
N VAL A 65 3.17 14.78 11.08
CA VAL A 65 2.05 14.50 11.99
C VAL A 65 2.50 14.80 13.42
N PRO A 66 1.85 15.73 14.14
CA PRO A 66 2.24 16.09 15.49
C PRO A 66 2.00 14.93 16.47
N ALA A 67 2.74 14.92 17.57
CA ALA A 67 2.44 14.05 18.70
C ALA A 67 1.06 14.38 19.27
N LYS A 68 0.33 13.37 19.76
CA LYS A 68 -1.01 13.55 20.30
C LYS A 68 -1.30 12.61 21.46
N THR A 69 -2.05 13.12 22.43
CA THR A 69 -2.62 12.35 23.53
C THR A 69 -4.09 12.11 23.22
N TYR A 70 -4.52 10.86 23.37
CA TYR A 70 -5.88 10.43 23.08
C TYR A 70 -6.62 10.05 24.37
N LYS A 71 -7.95 10.14 24.34
CA LYS A 71 -8.79 9.67 25.45
C LYS A 71 -8.98 8.16 25.35
N ASP A 72 -9.24 7.53 26.48
CA ASP A 72 -9.60 6.11 26.52
C ASP A 72 -10.83 5.85 25.64
N GLY A 73 -10.67 4.91 24.72
CA GLY A 73 -11.71 4.54 23.76
C GLY A 73 -11.65 5.27 22.41
N ASP A 74 -10.75 6.25 22.24
CA ASP A 74 -10.48 6.84 20.92
C ASP A 74 -9.88 5.79 19.96
N LYS A 75 -10.24 5.89 18.68
CA LYS A 75 -9.85 4.93 17.65
C LYS A 75 -9.45 5.63 16.36
N ILE A 76 -8.55 4.99 15.62
CA ILE A 76 -8.38 5.20 14.20
C ILE A 76 -9.50 4.45 13.49
N GLU A 77 -10.09 5.07 12.48
CA GLU A 77 -11.04 4.46 11.56
C GLU A 77 -10.53 4.63 10.13
N ASP A 78 -10.55 3.53 9.38
CA ASP A 78 -10.32 3.52 7.95
C ASP A 78 -11.66 3.77 7.25
N GLU A 79 -11.82 4.96 6.68
CA GLU A 79 -13.06 5.37 6.01
C GLU A 79 -13.39 4.51 4.78
N SER A 80 -12.41 3.82 4.21
CA SER A 80 -12.59 3.02 2.99
C SER A 80 -13.29 1.69 3.26
N ASN A 81 -13.17 1.15 4.48
CA ASN A 81 -13.63 -0.20 4.80
C ASN A 81 -14.22 -0.35 6.22
N GLY A 82 -14.23 0.71 7.03
CA GLY A 82 -14.74 0.73 8.41
C GLY A 82 -13.86 -0.03 9.41
N PHE A 83 -12.63 -0.39 9.05
CA PHE A 83 -11.68 -0.99 9.98
C PHE A 83 -11.36 0.01 11.10
N THR A 84 -11.27 -0.48 12.33
CA THR A 84 -10.92 0.36 13.47
C THR A 84 -9.78 -0.23 14.29
N TYR A 85 -8.92 0.64 14.82
CA TYR A 85 -7.82 0.27 15.71
C TYR A 85 -7.73 1.26 16.88
N PRO A 86 -7.51 0.81 18.13
CA PRO A 86 -7.42 1.72 19.27
C PRO A 86 -6.19 2.62 19.16
N HIS A 87 -6.36 3.91 19.48
CA HIS A 87 -5.22 4.79 19.69
C HIS A 87 -4.44 4.39 20.94
N LEU A 88 -3.12 4.62 20.93
CA LEU A 88 -2.35 4.62 22.17
C LEU A 88 -2.66 5.90 22.95
N ALA A 89 -2.57 5.84 24.29
CA ALA A 89 -2.79 7.01 25.13
C ALA A 89 -1.89 8.20 24.73
N ASN A 90 -0.66 7.91 24.28
CA ASN A 90 0.26 8.91 23.74
C ASN A 90 0.91 8.38 22.47
N GLU A 91 0.77 9.11 21.37
CA GLU A 91 1.40 8.82 20.09
C GLU A 91 2.44 9.88 19.76
N MET A 92 3.59 9.43 19.24
CA MET A 92 4.75 10.28 18.96
C MET A 92 4.56 11.06 17.67
N LYS A 93 5.27 12.19 17.54
CA LYS A 93 5.38 12.92 16.28
C LYS A 93 6.08 12.04 15.24
N TYR A 94 5.56 11.98 14.02
CA TYR A 94 6.17 11.25 12.91
C TYR A 94 6.02 11.99 11.58
N THR A 95 6.72 11.52 10.56
CA THR A 95 6.60 11.99 9.18
C THR A 95 5.92 10.92 8.35
N ALA A 96 5.05 11.32 7.44
CA ALA A 96 4.37 10.43 6.52
C ALA A 96 4.43 10.98 5.09
N VAL A 97 4.42 10.07 4.13
CA VAL A 97 4.27 10.39 2.71
C VAL A 97 2.92 9.82 2.29
N TYR A 98 1.91 10.69 2.17
CA TYR A 98 0.55 10.30 1.83
C TYR A 98 0.25 10.62 0.37
N ASP A 99 -0.56 9.77 -0.25
CA ASP A 99 -1.14 10.03 -1.56
C ASP A 99 -1.94 11.34 -1.59
N SER A 100 -2.04 11.97 -2.76
CA SER A 100 -2.66 13.30 -2.88
C SER A 100 -4.15 13.34 -2.56
N ASP A 101 -4.81 12.19 -2.65
CA ASP A 101 -6.23 12.02 -2.39
C ASP A 101 -6.54 11.78 -0.90
N ARG A 102 -5.58 12.01 -0.01
CA ARG A 102 -5.78 11.94 1.43
C ARG A 102 -7.01 12.79 1.85
N ASP A 103 -7.84 12.22 2.71
CA ASP A 103 -9.07 12.83 3.27
C ASP A 103 -10.35 12.68 2.43
N ASN A 104 -10.36 11.80 1.40
CA ASN A 104 -11.58 11.44 0.63
C ASN A 104 -12.09 9.99 0.90
N GLY A 105 -11.52 9.30 1.87
CA GLY A 105 -11.82 7.90 2.18
C GLY A 105 -11.25 6.86 1.22
N SER A 106 -10.45 7.25 0.23
CA SER A 106 -9.61 6.35 -0.56
C SER A 106 -8.28 6.16 0.17
N ASN A 107 -7.92 4.91 0.46
CA ASN A 107 -6.59 4.57 0.95
C ASN A 107 -5.60 4.62 -0.22
N GLY A 108 -5.28 5.83 -0.68
CA GLY A 108 -4.56 6.02 -1.94
C GLY A 108 -5.40 5.72 -3.17
#